data_AF-G3LKU2-F1
#
_entry.id   AF-G3LKU2-F1
#
_cell.length_a   1.000
_cell.length_b   1.000
_cell.length_c   1.000
_cell.angle_alpha   90.00
_cell.angle_beta   90.00
_cell.angle_gamma   90.00
#
_symmetry.space_group_name_H-M   'P 1'
#
loop_
_entity.id
_entity.type
_entity.pdbx_description
1 polymer ?
#
loop_
_entity_poly.entity_id
_entity_poly.type
_entity_poly.pdbx_seq_one_letter_code
_entity_poly.pdbx_strand_id
1 'polypeptide(L)'
;GSINWPEANRYVSRMRSQTHRQEIIQDLDLMVKELLDDFYKALNKLPNRIIFFRDGVSETQFKKVLQEELQSIKAACSKFQDYNPSITFAVVQKRHHTRLFRCEPDHENIPPGTVVDTVITHPNEFDFYLCSHLGVKGTSRPTHYHILWDENKFTSDELQRLVYNLCHTFVRCTK
;
A
#
# COMPACT_ATOMS: atom_id res chain seq x y z
N GLY A 1 -0.73 8.98 -7.58
CA GLY A 1 -0.40 9.63 -6.29
C GLY A 1 -1.53 10.54 -5.88
N SER A 2 -1.75 10.72 -4.57
CA SER A 2 -2.66 11.75 -4.07
C SER A 2 -2.09 13.15 -4.39
N ILE A 3 -2.94 14.15 -4.59
CA ILE A 3 -2.52 15.52 -4.95
C ILE A 3 -3.11 16.61 -4.06
N ASN A 4 -3.94 16.24 -3.07
CA ASN A 4 -4.59 17.19 -2.17
C ASN A 4 -4.45 16.75 -0.71
N TRP A 5 -3.25 16.89 -0.16
CA TRP A 5 -3.03 16.71 1.26
C TRP A 5 -3.65 17.88 2.05
N PRO A 6 -4.39 17.65 3.16
CA PRO A 6 -4.51 16.39 3.91
C PRO A 6 -5.68 15.47 3.53
N GLU A 7 -6.62 15.87 2.68
CA GLU A 7 -7.83 15.08 2.40
C GLU A 7 -7.53 13.77 1.66
N ALA A 8 -6.47 13.75 0.84
CA ALA A 8 -6.00 12.58 0.10
C ALA A 8 -7.10 11.80 -0.65
N ASN A 9 -8.07 12.52 -1.23
CA ASN A 9 -9.21 11.96 -1.97
C ASN A 9 -9.15 12.22 -3.49
N ARG A 10 -8.21 13.05 -3.97
CA ARG A 10 -7.92 13.28 -5.39
C ARG A 10 -6.62 12.61 -5.76
N TYR A 11 -6.66 11.76 -6.78
CA TYR A 11 -5.51 11.02 -7.27
C TYR A 11 -5.25 11.27 -8.74
N VAL A 12 -3.97 11.32 -9.10
CA VAL A 12 -3.51 11.34 -10.49
C VAL A 12 -2.80 10.03 -10.80
N SER A 13 -3.03 9.51 -12.00
CA SER A 13 -2.47 8.24 -12.48
C SER A 13 -1.35 8.45 -13.49
N ARG A 14 -0.45 7.47 -13.55
CA ARG A 14 0.56 7.30 -14.60
C ARG A 14 0.57 5.84 -15.01
N MET A 15 0.75 5.59 -16.31
CA MET A 15 0.76 4.26 -16.89
C MET A 15 1.87 4.17 -17.92
N ARG A 16 2.56 3.03 -17.96
CA ARG A 16 3.59 2.69 -18.94
C ARG A 16 3.34 1.28 -19.44
N SER A 17 3.72 1.02 -20.69
CA SER A 17 3.78 -0.34 -21.22
C SER A 17 5.10 -0.96 -20.81
N GLN A 18 5.11 -2.25 -20.54
CA GLN A 18 6.29 -3.00 -20.12
C GLN A 18 6.36 -4.35 -20.82
N THR A 19 7.49 -5.02 -20.71
CA THR A 19 7.67 -6.33 -21.36
C THR A 19 6.72 -7.39 -20.76
N HIS A 20 6.36 -8.39 -21.57
CA HIS A 20 5.41 -9.42 -21.18
C HIS A 20 5.89 -10.21 -19.94
N ARG A 21 5.00 -10.39 -18.96
CA ARG A 21 5.25 -11.10 -17.67
C ARG A 21 6.36 -10.50 -16.80
N GLN A 22 6.76 -9.27 -17.05
CA GLN A 22 7.59 -8.54 -16.11
C GLN A 22 6.71 -8.00 -14.99
N GLU A 23 7.01 -8.35 -13.74
CA GLU A 23 6.24 -7.85 -12.58
C GLU A 23 6.77 -6.50 -12.10
N ILE A 24 8.10 -6.34 -12.05
CA ILE A 24 8.77 -5.11 -11.59
C ILE A 24 8.42 -3.96 -12.52
N ILE A 25 7.99 -2.84 -11.94
CA ILE A 25 7.55 -1.67 -12.69
C ILE A 25 8.74 -1.00 -13.38
N GLN A 26 8.77 -1.07 -14.71
CA GLN A 26 9.72 -0.30 -15.52
C GLN A 26 9.36 1.18 -15.50
N ASP A 27 10.36 2.06 -15.59
CA ASP A 27 10.20 3.52 -15.59
C ASP A 27 9.48 4.09 -14.34
N LEU A 28 9.49 3.35 -13.22
CA LEU A 28 8.87 3.79 -11.98
C LEU A 28 9.45 5.13 -11.50
N ASP A 29 10.73 5.38 -11.73
CA ASP A 29 11.40 6.63 -11.36
C ASP A 29 10.82 7.84 -12.12
N LEU A 30 10.50 7.68 -13.41
CA LEU A 30 9.86 8.71 -14.21
C LEU A 30 8.42 8.93 -13.76
N MET A 31 7.67 7.86 -13.51
CA MET A 31 6.29 7.94 -13.02
C MET A 31 6.21 8.65 -11.66
N VAL A 32 7.09 8.29 -10.72
CA VAL A 32 7.14 8.91 -9.39
C VAL A 32 7.54 10.38 -9.51
N LYS A 33 8.53 10.72 -10.35
CA LYS A 33 8.92 12.12 -10.59
C LYS A 33 7.74 12.95 -11.11
N GLU A 34 7.02 12.44 -12.11
CA GLU A 34 5.85 13.12 -12.66
C GLU A 34 4.73 13.32 -11.62
N LEU A 35 4.54 12.35 -10.72
CA LEU A 35 3.58 12.49 -9.62
C LEU A 35 4.03 13.52 -8.58
N LEU A 36 5.33 13.59 -8.28
CA LEU A 36 5.90 14.61 -7.39
C LEU A 36 5.80 16.01 -8.00
N ASP A 37 6.01 16.17 -9.30
CA ASP A 37 5.78 17.44 -10.00
C ASP A 37 4.31 17.89 -9.88
N ASP A 38 3.35 16.99 -10.09
CA ASP A 38 1.93 17.31 -9.98
C ASP A 38 1.54 17.66 -8.55
N PHE A 39 2.10 16.94 -7.56
CA PHE A 39 1.91 17.27 -6.14
C PHE A 39 2.47 18.67 -5.83
N TYR A 40 3.67 18.98 -6.32
CA TYR A 40 4.28 20.30 -6.14
C TYR A 40 3.46 21.40 -6.80
N LYS A 41 2.96 21.19 -8.03
CA LYS A 41 2.08 22.16 -8.70
C LYS A 41 0.78 22.42 -7.94
N ALA A 42 0.23 21.38 -7.29
CA ALA A 42 -1.03 21.50 -6.56
C ALA A 42 -0.87 22.18 -5.19
N LEU A 43 0.24 21.92 -4.47
CA LEU A 43 0.40 22.30 -3.07
C LEU A 43 1.58 23.25 -2.80
N ASN A 44 2.34 23.60 -3.85
CA ASN A 44 3.56 24.40 -3.79
C ASN A 44 4.60 23.89 -2.78
N LYS A 45 4.59 22.57 -2.54
CA LYS A 45 5.47 21.88 -1.59
C LYS A 45 5.60 20.41 -1.98
N LEU A 46 6.78 19.81 -1.78
CA LEU A 46 7.00 18.37 -1.92
C LEU A 46 6.59 17.61 -0.64
N PRO A 47 6.13 16.36 -0.74
CA PRO A 47 5.70 15.60 0.43
C PRO A 47 6.90 15.17 1.29
N ASN A 48 6.83 15.34 2.61
CA ASN A 48 7.91 14.90 3.50
C ASN A 48 7.96 13.37 3.68
N ARG A 49 6.85 12.68 3.38
CA ARG A 49 6.68 11.25 3.56
C ARG A 49 6.05 10.64 2.31
N ILE A 50 6.55 9.50 1.87
CA ILE A 50 5.99 8.72 0.76
C ILE A 50 5.56 7.36 1.31
N ILE A 51 4.28 7.03 1.12
CA ILE A 51 3.72 5.72 1.49
C ILE A 51 3.33 5.03 0.20
N PHE A 52 4.04 3.96 -0.12
CA PHE A 52 3.92 3.25 -1.39
C PHE A 52 3.24 1.89 -1.17
N PHE A 53 2.03 1.75 -1.71
CA PHE A 53 1.27 0.49 -1.69
C PHE A 53 1.46 -0.26 -3.01
N ARG A 54 2.13 -1.40 -2.95
CA ARG A 54 2.45 -2.25 -4.10
C ARG A 54 1.56 -3.48 -4.14
N ASP A 55 0.60 -3.53 -5.05
CA ASP A 55 -0.29 -4.69 -5.27
C ASP A 55 0.30 -5.65 -6.29
N GLY A 56 0.07 -6.96 -6.16
CA GLY A 56 0.37 -7.95 -7.21
C GLY A 56 1.69 -8.72 -7.08
N VAL A 57 2.43 -8.53 -5.99
CA VAL A 57 3.75 -9.16 -5.80
C VAL A 57 3.65 -10.42 -4.93
N SER A 58 4.30 -11.50 -5.37
CA SER A 58 4.45 -12.73 -4.58
C SER A 58 5.60 -12.62 -3.57
N GLU A 59 5.52 -13.34 -2.46
CA GLU A 59 6.54 -13.33 -1.40
C GLU A 59 7.95 -13.65 -1.92
N THR A 60 8.06 -14.58 -2.86
CA THR A 60 9.34 -14.97 -3.49
C THR A 60 10.00 -13.83 -4.27
N GLN A 61 9.26 -12.79 -4.62
CA GLN A 61 9.73 -11.63 -5.36
C GLN A 61 9.96 -10.39 -4.48
N PHE A 62 9.57 -10.42 -3.20
CA PHE A 62 9.62 -9.25 -2.31
C PHE A 62 10.98 -8.57 -2.30
N LYS A 63 12.06 -9.34 -2.09
CA LYS A 63 13.41 -8.79 -2.04
C LYS A 63 13.80 -8.07 -3.34
N LYS A 64 13.55 -8.72 -4.48
CA LYS A 64 13.94 -8.17 -5.78
C LYS A 64 13.11 -6.93 -6.14
N VAL A 65 11.79 -7.00 -5.94
CA VAL A 65 10.88 -5.87 -6.18
C VAL A 65 11.23 -4.70 -5.28
N LEU A 66 11.45 -4.94 -3.99
CA LEU A 66 11.84 -3.89 -3.05
C LEU A 66 13.14 -3.22 -3.50
N GLN A 67 14.18 -3.99 -3.81
CA GLN A 67 15.48 -3.43 -4.20
C GLN A 67 15.36 -2.53 -5.43
N GLU A 68 14.71 -3.01 -6.49
CA GLU A 68 14.59 -2.25 -7.75
C GLU A 68 13.62 -1.07 -7.61
N GLU A 69 12.41 -1.29 -7.09
CA GLU A 69 11.38 -0.24 -7.03
C GLU A 69 11.69 0.83 -5.98
N LEU A 70 12.26 0.47 -4.82
CA LEU A 70 12.70 1.46 -3.83
C LEU A 70 13.84 2.33 -4.38
N GLN A 71 14.80 1.74 -5.11
CA GLN A 71 15.86 2.50 -5.76
C GLN A 71 15.29 3.45 -6.81
N SER A 72 14.30 3.03 -7.60
CA SER A 72 13.60 3.91 -8.55
C SER A 72 12.88 5.07 -7.86
N ILE A 73 12.19 4.83 -6.74
CA ILE A 73 11.53 5.89 -5.96
C ILE A 73 12.57 6.89 -5.43
N LYS A 74 13.69 6.39 -4.86
CA LYS A 74 14.79 7.25 -4.36
C LYS A 74 15.44 8.04 -5.50
N ALA A 75 15.65 7.43 -6.66
CA ALA A 75 16.19 8.09 -7.85
C ALA A 75 15.25 9.17 -8.41
N ALA A 76 13.93 9.00 -8.26
CA ALA A 76 12.96 10.04 -8.59
C ALA A 76 13.07 11.23 -7.63
N CYS A 77 13.23 10.96 -6.33
CA CYS A 77 13.37 12.00 -5.32
C CYS A 77 14.67 12.79 -5.50
N SER A 78 15.79 12.15 -5.84
CA SER A 78 17.07 12.82 -6.06
C SER A 78 17.10 13.78 -7.26
N LYS A 79 16.07 13.76 -8.12
CA LYS A 79 15.91 14.75 -9.21
C LYS A 79 15.45 16.12 -8.68
N PHE A 80 15.02 16.21 -7.43
CA PHE A 80 14.66 17.45 -6.74
C PHE A 80 15.78 17.84 -5.78
N GLN A 81 16.15 19.13 -5.78
CA GLN A 81 17.24 19.63 -4.94
C GLN A 81 16.90 19.51 -3.45
N ASP A 82 17.87 19.02 -2.66
CA ASP A 82 17.78 18.88 -1.20
C ASP A 82 16.53 18.12 -0.71
N TYR A 83 16.01 17.21 -1.53
CA TYR A 83 14.79 16.47 -1.24
C TYR A 83 15.08 15.00 -0.90
N ASN A 84 14.83 14.65 0.36
CA ASN A 84 15.01 13.29 0.87
C ASN A 84 13.84 12.90 1.80
N PRO A 85 12.68 12.51 1.23
CA PRO A 85 11.51 12.14 2.01
C PRO A 85 11.68 10.78 2.67
N SER A 86 11.00 10.55 3.79
CA SER A 86 10.94 9.22 4.42
C SER A 86 9.96 8.31 3.68
N ILE A 87 10.39 7.10 3.33
CA ILE A 87 9.61 6.15 2.52
C ILE A 87 9.14 4.96 3.36
N THR A 88 7.86 4.61 3.22
CA THR A 88 7.29 3.32 3.67
C THR A 88 6.84 2.54 2.43
N PHE A 89 7.29 1.31 2.29
CA PHE A 89 6.96 0.39 1.19
C PHE A 89 6.16 -0.78 1.74
N ALA A 90 4.88 -0.84 1.38
CA ALA A 90 3.97 -1.90 1.79
C ALA A 90 3.48 -2.70 0.57
N VAL A 91 3.71 -4.00 0.57
CA VAL A 91 3.10 -4.91 -0.40
C VAL A 91 1.70 -5.29 0.07
N VAL A 92 0.76 -5.30 -0.87
CA VAL A 92 -0.65 -5.59 -0.65
C VAL A 92 -1.02 -6.86 -1.41
N GLN A 93 -1.43 -7.90 -0.70
CA GLN A 93 -1.82 -9.18 -1.28
C GLN A 93 -3.29 -9.46 -1.00
N LYS A 94 -4.11 -9.35 -2.04
CA LYS A 94 -5.57 -9.61 -1.97
C LYS A 94 -5.94 -11.05 -2.35
N ARG A 95 -5.00 -11.78 -2.96
CA ARG A 95 -5.21 -13.11 -3.54
C ARG A 95 -4.30 -14.12 -2.85
N HIS A 96 -4.76 -14.67 -1.73
CA HIS A 96 -4.10 -15.75 -0.98
C HIS A 96 -5.13 -16.74 -0.41
N HIS A 97 -4.64 -17.77 0.26
CA HIS A 97 -5.45 -18.88 0.77
C HIS A 97 -5.97 -18.68 2.21
N THR A 98 -5.40 -17.74 2.97
CA THR A 98 -5.84 -17.42 4.34
C THR A 98 -7.31 -16.97 4.38
N ARG A 99 -8.09 -17.56 5.28
CA ARG A 99 -9.47 -17.18 5.60
C ARG A 99 -9.61 -17.04 7.10
N LEU A 100 -10.39 -16.05 7.52
CA LEU A 100 -10.68 -15.76 8.92
C LEU A 100 -12.17 -15.96 9.16
N PHE A 101 -12.50 -16.62 10.26
CA PHE A 101 -13.86 -16.94 10.65
C PHE A 101 -14.10 -16.45 12.09
N ARG A 102 -15.35 -16.12 12.40
CA ARG A 102 -15.76 -15.85 13.78
C ARG A 102 -15.64 -17.14 14.61
N CYS A 103 -15.35 -16.99 15.90
CA CYS A 103 -15.33 -18.13 16.82
C CYS A 103 -16.75 -18.66 17.13
N GLU A 104 -17.76 -17.79 17.01
CA GLU A 104 -19.16 -18.17 17.20
C GLU A 104 -19.71 -18.92 15.97
N PRO A 105 -20.67 -19.84 16.15
CA PRO A 105 -21.17 -20.74 15.10
C PRO A 105 -22.05 -20.06 14.04
N ASP A 106 -21.87 -18.77 13.82
CA ASP A 106 -22.55 -18.02 12.78
C ASP A 106 -21.82 -18.18 11.44
N HIS A 107 -22.58 -18.29 10.35
CA HIS A 107 -22.06 -18.40 8.99
C HIS A 107 -21.71 -17.03 8.38
N GLU A 108 -21.79 -15.95 9.17
CA GLU A 108 -21.38 -14.62 8.78
C GLU A 108 -19.85 -14.47 8.66
N ASN A 109 -19.46 -13.53 7.78
CA ASN A 109 -18.07 -13.12 7.68
C ASN A 109 -17.61 -12.36 8.94
N ILE A 110 -16.30 -12.32 9.14
CA ILE A 110 -15.69 -11.39 10.10
C ILE A 110 -16.09 -9.94 9.78
N PRO A 111 -16.30 -9.10 10.80
CA PRO A 111 -16.72 -7.72 10.59
C PRO A 111 -15.64 -6.89 9.86
N PRO A 112 -16.03 -5.86 9.08
CA PRO A 112 -15.09 -4.89 8.54
C PRO A 112 -14.25 -4.25 9.65
N GLY A 113 -12.97 -4.03 9.38
CA GLY A 113 -12.00 -3.53 10.36
C GLY A 113 -11.36 -4.62 11.22
N THR A 114 -11.69 -5.90 11.03
CA THR A 114 -10.98 -7.00 11.68
C THR A 114 -9.52 -7.00 11.23
N VAL A 115 -8.60 -6.90 12.20
CA VAL A 115 -7.15 -6.98 12.01
C VAL A 115 -6.62 -8.24 12.70
N VAL A 116 -5.66 -8.91 12.06
CA VAL A 116 -4.88 -9.98 12.66
C VAL A 116 -3.41 -9.74 12.35
N ASP A 117 -2.63 -9.41 13.38
CA ASP A 117 -1.18 -9.15 13.30
C ASP A 117 -0.36 -10.08 14.22
N THR A 118 -1.01 -11.10 14.80
CA THR A 118 -0.39 -12.08 15.71
C THR A 118 -0.73 -13.51 15.31
N VAL A 119 0.05 -14.47 15.81
CA VAL A 119 -0.12 -15.94 15.71
C VAL A 119 0.06 -16.54 14.31
N ILE A 120 -0.61 -15.98 13.31
CA ILE A 120 -0.64 -16.48 11.92
C ILE A 120 0.13 -15.58 10.93
N THR A 121 0.71 -14.50 11.44
CA THR A 121 1.60 -13.57 10.72
C THR A 121 3.04 -14.06 10.72
N HIS A 122 3.91 -13.39 9.97
CA HIS A 122 5.32 -13.74 9.90
C HIS A 122 5.98 -13.58 11.28
N PRO A 123 6.81 -14.54 11.73
CA PRO A 123 7.35 -14.52 13.10
C PRO A 123 8.29 -13.33 13.40
N ASN A 124 8.89 -12.74 12.37
CA ASN A 124 9.94 -11.72 12.51
C ASN A 124 9.74 -10.48 11.61
N GLU A 125 8.77 -10.49 10.70
CA GLU A 125 8.56 -9.38 9.76
C GLU A 125 7.34 -8.58 10.21
N PHE A 126 7.22 -7.37 9.69
CA PHE A 126 6.06 -6.54 9.96
C PHE A 126 5.01 -6.82 8.89
N ASP A 127 4.05 -7.68 9.21
CA ASP A 127 2.89 -7.99 8.38
C ASP A 127 1.60 -8.07 9.20
N PHE A 128 0.47 -7.87 8.53
CA PHE A 128 -0.85 -8.03 9.14
C PHE A 128 -1.93 -8.31 8.10
N TYR A 129 -2.99 -8.99 8.53
CA TYR A 129 -4.22 -9.13 7.79
C TYR A 129 -5.21 -8.04 8.18
N LEU A 130 -5.89 -7.44 7.21
CA LEU A 130 -6.99 -6.51 7.42
C LEU A 130 -8.18 -6.88 6.53
N CYS A 131 -9.33 -7.17 7.13
CA CYS A 131 -10.59 -7.28 6.43
C CYS A 131 -11.30 -5.92 6.42
N SER A 132 -11.02 -5.08 5.43
CA SER A 132 -11.57 -3.71 5.37
C SER A 132 -13.00 -3.60 4.82
N HIS A 133 -13.61 -4.69 4.36
CA HIS A 133 -14.88 -4.66 3.64
C HIS A 133 -15.91 -5.63 4.24
N LEU A 134 -17.19 -5.34 3.99
CA LEU A 134 -18.29 -6.23 4.33
C LEU A 134 -18.36 -7.41 3.35
N GLY A 135 -18.31 -8.63 3.89
CA GLY A 135 -18.47 -9.85 3.11
C GLY A 135 -19.92 -10.14 2.76
N VAL A 136 -20.42 -9.57 1.66
CA VAL A 136 -21.82 -9.71 1.22
C VAL A 136 -22.16 -11.13 0.77
N LYS A 137 -21.20 -11.84 0.15
CA LYS A 137 -21.42 -13.19 -0.37
C LYS A 137 -20.14 -14.01 -0.31
N GLY A 138 -20.28 -15.28 0.08
CA GLY A 138 -19.17 -16.19 0.26
C GLY A 138 -18.28 -15.78 1.43
N THR A 139 -17.06 -16.32 1.49
CA THR A 139 -16.09 -15.97 2.53
C THR A 139 -15.22 -14.79 2.12
N SER A 140 -15.19 -13.75 2.95
CA SER A 140 -14.30 -12.60 2.81
C SER A 140 -12.85 -13.04 2.72
N ARG A 141 -12.09 -12.31 1.92
CA ARG A 141 -10.64 -12.46 1.83
C ARG A 141 -10.01 -11.26 2.53
N PRO A 142 -9.54 -11.39 3.78
CA PRO A 142 -8.81 -10.30 4.42
C PRO A 142 -7.57 -10.00 3.59
N THR A 143 -7.23 -8.74 3.37
CA THR A 143 -6.02 -8.38 2.61
C THR A 143 -4.80 -8.53 3.50
N HIS A 144 -3.74 -9.15 2.99
CA HIS A 144 -2.46 -9.30 3.70
C HIS A 144 -1.53 -8.16 3.29
N TYR A 145 -1.04 -7.42 4.28
CA TYR A 145 -0.10 -6.32 4.11
C TYR A 145 1.26 -6.75 4.65
N HIS A 146 2.31 -6.61 3.85
CA HIS A 146 3.70 -6.81 4.27
C HIS A 146 4.49 -5.50 4.15
N ILE A 147 5.09 -5.06 5.23
CA ILE A 147 5.87 -3.83 5.28
C ILE A 147 7.32 -4.21 5.03
N LEU A 148 7.76 -4.00 3.79
CA LEU A 148 9.09 -4.40 3.35
C LEU A 148 10.17 -3.35 3.68
N TRP A 149 9.77 -2.10 3.86
CA TRP A 149 10.66 -1.00 4.21
C TRP A 149 9.89 0.10 4.92
N ASP A 150 10.43 0.64 6.00
CA ASP A 150 9.78 1.74 6.72
C ASP A 150 10.77 2.71 7.38
N GLU A 151 11.02 3.84 6.72
CA GLU A 151 11.78 4.96 7.27
C GLU A 151 10.92 5.88 8.14
N ASN A 152 9.59 5.81 8.03
CA ASN A 152 8.66 6.61 8.82
C ASN A 152 8.48 6.08 10.25
N LYS A 153 8.92 4.84 10.52
CA LYS A 153 8.87 4.17 11.82
C LYS A 153 7.46 4.12 12.38
N PHE A 154 6.52 3.69 11.55
CA PHE A 154 5.14 3.47 11.97
C PHE A 154 5.07 2.39 13.04
N THR A 155 4.22 2.63 14.04
CA THR A 155 3.71 1.55 14.89
C THR A 155 2.66 0.73 14.13
N SER A 156 2.41 -0.51 14.58
CA SER A 156 1.33 -1.36 14.07
C SER A 156 -0.01 -0.63 14.04
N ASP A 157 -0.41 -0.04 15.17
CA ASP A 157 -1.68 0.69 15.29
C ASP A 157 -1.80 1.86 14.31
N GLU A 158 -0.75 2.66 14.15
CA GLU A 158 -0.77 3.81 13.24
C GLU A 158 -0.94 3.38 11.79
N LEU A 159 -0.20 2.37 11.36
CA LEU A 159 -0.24 1.90 9.98
C LEU A 159 -1.55 1.18 9.68
N GLN A 160 -2.02 0.31 10.58
CA GLN A 160 -3.29 -0.40 10.43
C GLN A 160 -4.47 0.58 10.33
N ARG A 161 -4.51 1.60 11.19
CA ARG A 161 -5.52 2.67 11.14
C ARG A 161 -5.43 3.48 9.85
N LEU A 162 -4.22 3.86 9.43
CA LEU A 162 -4.01 4.58 8.17
C LEU A 162 -4.58 3.78 6.98
N VAL A 163 -4.19 2.50 6.87
CA VAL A 163 -4.64 1.61 5.78
C VAL A 163 -6.15 1.44 5.80
N TYR A 164 -6.74 1.24 6.98
CA TYR A 164 -8.19 1.12 7.12
C TYR A 164 -8.92 2.41 6.69
N ASN A 165 -8.46 3.57 7.15
CA ASN A 165 -9.04 4.85 6.76
C ASN A 165 -8.94 5.11 5.24
N LEU A 166 -7.83 4.74 4.62
CA LEU A 166 -7.67 4.87 3.17
C LEU A 166 -8.67 4.01 2.39
N CYS A 167 -9.12 2.88 2.94
CA CYS A 167 -10.15 2.05 2.30
C CYS A 167 -11.50 2.78 2.14
N HIS A 168 -11.79 3.78 2.98
CA HIS A 168 -13.01 4.60 2.92
C HIS A 168 -12.89 5.84 2.03
N THR A 169 -11.73 6.07 1.41
CA THR A 169 -11.53 7.21 0.48
C THR A 169 -11.90 6.88 -0.96
N PHE A 170 -12.41 5.68 -1.23
CA PHE A 170 -12.74 5.23 -2.59
C PHE A 170 -14.04 5.87 -3.12
N VAL A 171 -13.88 6.85 -4.02
CA VAL A 171 -14.96 7.73 -4.49
C VAL A 171 -16.11 7.08 -5.26
N ARG A 172 -15.99 5.82 -5.68
CA ARG A 172 -17.02 5.16 -6.52
C ARG A 172 -18.14 4.51 -5.71
N CYS A 173 -18.02 4.40 -4.40
CA CYS A 173 -19.06 3.84 -3.56
C CYS A 173 -19.00 4.38 -2.13
N THR A 174 -20.14 4.34 -1.43
CA THR A 174 -20.27 4.66 0.00
C THR A 174 -20.19 3.38 0.83
N LYS A 175 -19.06 2.68 0.75
CA LYS A 175 -18.83 1.38 1.42
C LYS A 175 -17.54 1.40 2.23
#